data_AF-A0A2H6KCA8-F1
#
_entry.id   AF-A0A2H6KCA8-F1
#
_cell.length_a   1.000
_cell.length_b   1.000
_cell.length_c   1.000
_cell.angle_alpha   90.00
_cell.angle_beta   90.00
_cell.angle_gamma   90.00
#
_symmetry.space_group_name_H-M   'P 1'
#
loop_
_entity.id
_entity.type
_entity.pdbx_description
1 polymer ?
#
loop_
_entity_poly.entity_id
_entity_poly.type
_entity_poly.pdbx_seq_one_letter_code
_entity_poly.pdbx_strand_id
1 'polypeptide(L)'
;MTTAADIERKARKSSKGLFQFIFGGADEDAHDLFNQAANLYKQQRQWKDAARCYLEAAAKGEKENEHMFAASNLVEAANAILKNDEHTVEHIDPLMRAASIYNKQGRFAQSGRIMKIAAEEFEAKADHLNAIDFYQKAAEFYELDEFGKVAGSQARLKYAELASQYAEKYTDAIRVGGAT
;
A
#
# COMPACT_ATOMS: atom_id res chain seq x y z
N MET A 1 10.62 -8.19 29.13
CA MET A 1 10.08 -7.31 28.07
C MET A 1 9.49 -8.21 27.00
N THR A 2 8.22 -8.04 26.63
CA THR A 2 7.59 -8.84 25.57
C THR A 2 8.23 -8.50 24.24
N THR A 3 8.74 -9.50 23.52
CA THR A 3 9.43 -9.27 22.24
C THR A 3 8.43 -9.20 21.08
N ALA A 4 8.83 -8.59 19.95
CA ALA A 4 8.03 -8.60 18.72
C ALA A 4 7.65 -10.03 18.28
N ALA A 5 8.59 -10.98 18.42
CA ALA A 5 8.37 -12.39 18.10
C ALA A 5 7.36 -13.07 19.02
N ASP A 6 7.31 -12.70 20.31
CA ASP A 6 6.32 -13.23 21.24
C ASP A 6 4.90 -12.74 20.90
N ILE A 7 4.78 -11.48 20.49
CA ILE A 7 3.50 -10.88 20.05
C ILE A 7 3.06 -11.51 18.72
N GLU A 8 3.96 -11.65 17.74
CA GLU A 8 3.65 -12.33 16.47
C GLU A 8 3.18 -13.77 16.71
N ARG A 9 3.85 -14.50 17.63
CA ARG A 9 3.44 -15.86 18.01
C ARG A 9 2.05 -15.88 18.64
N LYS A 10 1.69 -14.88 19.46
CA LYS A 10 0.34 -14.73 20.04
C LYS A 10 -0.69 -14.47 18.93
N ALA A 11 -0.39 -13.56 18.00
CA ALA A 11 -1.24 -13.22 16.85
C ALA A 11 -1.58 -14.45 15.99
N ARG A 12 -0.58 -15.29 15.71
CA ARG A 12 -0.76 -16.55 14.95
C ARG A 12 -1.68 -17.55 15.67
N LYS A 13 -1.64 -17.58 17.01
CA LYS A 13 -2.48 -18.48 17.81
C LYS A 13 -3.92 -17.98 17.96
N SER A 14 -4.13 -16.67 18.07
CA SER A 14 -5.46 -16.04 18.18
C SER A 14 -6.38 -16.42 17.01
N SER A 15 -5.82 -16.63 15.80
CA SER A 15 -6.60 -17.04 14.63
C SER A 15 -7.13 -18.49 14.57
N LYS A 16 -6.86 -19.33 15.58
CA LYS A 16 -7.40 -20.69 15.68
C LYS A 16 -8.52 -20.75 16.72
N GLY A 17 -9.68 -20.21 16.35
CA GLY A 17 -10.86 -19.96 17.20
C GLY A 17 -11.59 -21.19 17.77
N LEU A 18 -10.90 -22.13 18.42
CA LEU A 18 -11.55 -23.26 19.11
C LEU A 18 -11.10 -23.47 20.56
N PHE A 19 -9.99 -22.86 21.00
CA PHE A 19 -9.46 -23.04 22.36
C PHE A 19 -9.77 -21.88 23.34
N GLN A 20 -10.32 -20.78 22.85
CA GLN A 20 -10.54 -19.56 23.64
C GLN A 20 -11.81 -19.58 24.50
N PHE A 21 -12.76 -20.47 24.20
CA PHE A 21 -13.99 -20.62 24.99
C PHE A 21 -13.77 -21.26 26.37
N ILE A 22 -12.58 -21.81 26.64
CA ILE A 22 -12.27 -22.53 27.89
C ILE A 22 -11.42 -21.70 28.87
N PHE A 23 -10.72 -20.67 28.40
CA PHE A 23 -9.85 -19.84 29.23
C PHE A 23 -10.17 -18.36 28.95
N GLY A 24 -10.96 -17.74 29.83
CA GLY A 24 -11.44 -16.36 29.73
C GLY A 24 -10.34 -15.29 29.75
N GLY A 25 -9.58 -15.18 28.66
CA GLY A 25 -8.68 -14.06 28.36
C GLY A 25 -9.35 -13.03 27.45
N ALA A 26 -8.91 -11.77 27.54
CA ALA A 26 -9.37 -10.69 26.68
C ALA A 26 -9.16 -11.04 25.19
N ASP A 27 -10.21 -10.82 24.39
CA ASP A 27 -10.18 -10.87 22.93
C ASP A 27 -9.28 -9.73 22.42
N GLU A 28 -8.01 -10.03 22.20
CA GLU A 28 -7.16 -9.17 21.38
C GLU A 28 -7.20 -9.73 19.96
N ASP A 29 -7.79 -8.94 19.06
CA ASP A 29 -7.96 -9.33 17.68
C ASP A 29 -6.62 -9.61 17.01
N ALA A 30 -6.58 -10.67 16.21
CA ALA A 30 -5.33 -11.14 15.64
C ALA A 30 -4.66 -10.07 14.76
N HIS A 31 -5.43 -9.24 14.07
CA HIS A 31 -4.92 -8.18 13.21
C HIS A 31 -4.18 -7.09 14.00
N ASP A 32 -4.69 -6.69 15.18
CA ASP A 32 -4.06 -5.72 16.06
C ASP A 32 -2.73 -6.22 16.62
N LEU A 33 -2.70 -7.50 17.02
CA LEU A 33 -1.46 -8.13 17.48
C LEU A 33 -0.38 -8.16 16.39
N PHE A 34 -0.75 -8.43 15.13
CA PHE A 34 0.21 -8.36 14.02
C PHE A 34 0.69 -6.93 13.78
N ASN A 35 -0.18 -5.91 13.83
CA ASN A 35 0.23 -4.52 13.70
C ASN A 35 1.18 -4.10 14.83
N GLN A 36 0.89 -4.50 16.07
CA GLN A 36 1.76 -4.23 17.22
C GLN A 36 3.14 -4.88 17.05
N ALA A 37 3.19 -6.15 16.63
CA ALA A 37 4.45 -6.82 16.34
C ALA A 37 5.22 -6.11 15.21
N ALA A 38 4.52 -5.71 14.14
CA ALA A 38 5.10 -4.98 13.01
C ALA A 38 5.75 -3.65 13.44
N ASN A 39 5.07 -2.88 14.30
CA ASN A 39 5.60 -1.62 14.84
C ASN A 39 6.87 -1.84 15.67
N LEU A 40 6.94 -2.91 16.46
CA LEU A 40 8.15 -3.26 17.21
C LEU A 40 9.29 -3.74 16.30
N TYR A 41 8.99 -4.52 15.25
CA TYR A 41 9.98 -4.90 14.24
C TYR A 41 10.51 -3.66 13.50
N LYS A 42 9.64 -2.69 13.19
CA LYS A 42 9.99 -1.40 12.59
C LYS A 42 10.93 -0.60 13.49
N GLN A 43 10.64 -0.51 14.79
CA GLN A 43 11.51 0.17 15.77
C GLN A 43 12.90 -0.48 15.87
N GLN A 44 12.97 -1.80 15.68
CA GLN A 44 14.21 -2.58 15.66
C GLN A 44 14.91 -2.57 14.29
N ARG A 45 14.37 -1.86 13.29
CA ARG A 45 14.84 -1.84 11.88
C ARG A 45 14.84 -3.22 11.22
N GLN A 46 14.02 -4.14 11.71
CA GLN A 46 13.80 -5.45 11.10
C GLN A 46 12.73 -5.33 10.02
N TRP A 47 13.06 -4.64 8.92
CA TRP A 47 12.12 -4.22 7.88
C TRP A 47 11.39 -5.38 7.22
N LYS A 48 12.08 -6.49 6.94
CA LYS A 48 11.48 -7.70 6.35
C LYS A 48 10.41 -8.33 7.25
N ASP A 49 10.68 -8.43 8.56
CA ASP A 49 9.70 -8.98 9.52
C ASP A 49 8.55 -8.00 9.77
N ALA A 50 8.83 -6.69 9.80
CA ALA A 50 7.80 -5.66 9.88
C ALA A 50 6.84 -5.72 8.70
N ALA A 51 7.36 -5.77 7.46
CA ALA A 51 6.57 -5.90 6.25
C ALA A 51 5.68 -7.15 6.28
N ARG A 52 6.25 -8.32 6.64
CA ARG A 52 5.47 -9.56 6.79
C ARG A 52 4.31 -9.39 7.78
N CYS A 53 4.58 -8.81 8.94
CA CYS A 53 3.56 -8.62 9.96
C CYS A 53 2.48 -7.62 9.54
N TYR A 54 2.83 -6.52 8.87
CA TYR A 54 1.84 -5.58 8.33
C TYR A 54 0.95 -6.23 7.25
N LEU A 55 1.52 -7.06 6.36
CA LEU A 55 0.73 -7.80 5.37
C LEU A 55 -0.25 -8.79 6.01
N GLU A 56 0.19 -9.50 7.06
CA GLU A 56 -0.67 -10.41 7.84
C GLU A 56 -1.76 -9.65 8.60
N ALA A 57 -1.44 -8.49 9.18
CA ALA A 57 -2.40 -7.61 9.83
C ALA A 57 -3.46 -7.14 8.82
N ALA A 58 -3.04 -6.66 7.64
CA ALA A 58 -3.94 -6.23 6.60
C ALA A 58 -4.84 -7.36 6.08
N ALA A 59 -4.29 -8.54 5.81
CA ALA A 59 -5.06 -9.69 5.33
C ALA A 59 -6.12 -10.17 6.33
N LYS A 60 -5.87 -10.01 7.64
CA LYS A 60 -6.85 -10.32 8.69
C LYS A 60 -7.88 -9.21 8.84
N GLY A 61 -7.45 -7.95 8.86
CA GLY A 61 -8.34 -6.80 8.87
C GLY A 61 -9.32 -6.81 7.69
N GLU A 62 -8.87 -7.18 6.47
CA GLU A 62 -9.76 -7.33 5.31
C GLU A 62 -10.86 -8.38 5.55
N LYS A 63 -10.55 -9.51 6.19
CA LYS A 63 -11.52 -10.58 6.50
C LYS A 63 -12.54 -10.15 7.56
N GLU A 64 -12.14 -9.25 8.44
CA GLU A 64 -12.97 -8.71 9.51
C GLU A 64 -13.70 -7.42 9.10
N ASN A 65 -13.60 -7.02 7.82
CA ASN A 65 -14.15 -5.79 7.25
C ASN A 65 -13.56 -4.48 7.82
N GLU A 66 -12.39 -4.55 8.43
CA GLU A 66 -11.58 -3.43 8.89
C GLU A 66 -10.79 -2.81 7.72
N HIS A 67 -11.51 -2.31 6.72
CA HIS A 67 -10.94 -1.86 5.44
C HIS A 67 -9.91 -0.74 5.59
N MET A 68 -10.19 0.23 6.46
CA MET A 68 -9.30 1.38 6.70
C MET A 68 -8.01 0.95 7.39
N PHE A 69 -8.12 0.06 8.38
CA PHE A 69 -7.00 -0.56 9.04
C PHE A 69 -6.14 -1.33 8.04
N ALA A 70 -6.77 -2.17 7.20
CA ALA A 70 -6.06 -2.96 6.22
C ALA A 70 -5.31 -2.10 5.20
N ALA A 71 -5.95 -1.06 4.64
CA ALA A 71 -5.32 -0.16 3.69
C ALA A 71 -4.13 0.59 4.29
N SER A 72 -4.25 1.05 5.54
CA SER A 72 -3.14 1.69 6.27
C SER A 72 -1.96 0.72 6.47
N ASN A 73 -2.24 -0.51 6.90
CA ASN A 73 -1.21 -1.54 7.09
C ASN A 73 -0.53 -1.94 5.77
N LEU A 74 -1.24 -1.99 4.65
CA LEU A 74 -0.67 -2.25 3.33
C LEU A 74 0.33 -1.15 2.90
N VAL A 75 0.02 0.12 3.17
CA VAL A 75 0.95 1.23 2.91
C VAL A 75 2.18 1.13 3.80
N GLU A 76 2.02 0.80 5.08
CA GLU A 76 3.15 0.57 5.99
C GLU A 76 4.00 -0.64 5.58
N ALA A 77 3.39 -1.70 5.05
CA ALA A 77 4.10 -2.83 4.47
C ALA A 77 4.93 -2.41 3.25
N ALA A 78 4.36 -1.64 2.31
CA ALA A 78 5.08 -1.11 1.16
C ALA A 78 6.29 -0.27 1.58
N ASN A 79 6.11 0.62 2.56
CA ASN A 79 7.20 1.44 3.10
C ASN A 79 8.30 0.58 3.73
N ALA A 80 7.93 -0.47 4.47
CA ALA A 80 8.89 -1.39 5.07
C ALA A 80 9.64 -2.22 4.02
N ILE A 81 8.97 -2.64 2.94
CA ILE A 81 9.60 -3.34 1.80
C ILE A 81 10.66 -2.45 1.15
N LEU A 82 10.30 -1.18 0.82
CA LEU A 82 11.24 -0.22 0.25
C LEU A 82 12.43 0.10 1.17
N LYS A 83 12.20 0.16 2.49
CA LYS A 83 13.29 0.36 3.45
C LYS A 83 14.21 -0.85 3.58
N ASN A 84 13.74 -2.04 3.26
CA ASN A 84 14.55 -3.25 3.22
C ASN A 84 15.40 -3.33 1.95
N ASP A 85 14.80 -2.98 0.81
CA ASP A 85 15.45 -2.95 -0.51
C ASP A 85 14.81 -1.85 -1.36
N GLU A 86 15.57 -0.79 -1.65
CA GLU A 86 15.09 0.37 -2.40
C GLU A 86 14.84 0.04 -3.89
N HIS A 87 15.53 -0.97 -4.42
CA HIS A 87 15.41 -1.34 -5.83
C HIS A 87 14.22 -2.27 -6.10
N THR A 88 13.66 -2.92 -5.08
CA THR A 88 12.54 -3.85 -5.26
C THR A 88 11.27 -3.18 -5.79
N VAL A 89 10.53 -3.91 -6.62
CA VAL A 89 9.19 -3.52 -7.10
C VAL A 89 8.07 -4.19 -6.28
N GLU A 90 8.41 -5.06 -5.32
CA GLU A 90 7.44 -5.80 -4.50
C GLU A 90 6.52 -4.88 -3.69
N HIS A 91 6.94 -3.65 -3.40
CA HIS A 91 6.14 -2.66 -2.67
C HIS A 91 4.93 -2.15 -3.47
N ILE A 92 4.92 -2.31 -4.80
CA ILE A 92 3.82 -1.84 -5.67
C ILE A 92 2.53 -2.63 -5.43
N ASP A 93 2.60 -3.95 -5.23
CA ASP A 93 1.40 -4.76 -5.01
C ASP A 93 0.61 -4.34 -3.75
N PRO A 94 1.24 -4.19 -2.56
CA PRO A 94 0.55 -3.65 -1.40
C PRO A 94 -0.02 -2.25 -1.61
N LEU A 95 0.68 -1.36 -2.31
CA LEU A 95 0.16 -0.02 -2.65
C LEU A 95 -1.09 -0.10 -3.54
N MET A 96 -1.06 -0.92 -4.59
CA MET A 96 -2.21 -1.10 -5.48
C MET A 96 -3.42 -1.66 -4.74
N ARG A 97 -3.21 -2.62 -3.84
CA ARG A 97 -4.26 -3.16 -2.97
C ARG A 97 -4.82 -2.07 -2.04
N ALA A 98 -3.96 -1.29 -1.39
CA ALA A 98 -4.39 -0.20 -0.51
C ALA A 98 -5.22 0.84 -1.26
N ALA A 99 -4.78 1.27 -2.44
CA ALA A 99 -5.51 2.21 -3.28
C ALA A 99 -6.87 1.66 -3.72
N SER A 100 -6.94 0.38 -4.11
CA SER A 100 -8.22 -0.28 -4.42
C SER A 100 -9.18 -0.26 -3.23
N ILE A 101 -8.70 -0.51 -2.02
CA ILE A 101 -9.53 -0.46 -0.81
C ILE A 101 -10.02 0.97 -0.55
N TYR A 102 -9.12 1.97 -0.56
CA TYR A 102 -9.51 3.37 -0.37
C TYR A 102 -10.52 3.85 -1.41
N ASN A 103 -10.34 3.45 -2.67
CA ASN A 103 -11.24 3.81 -3.75
C ASN A 103 -12.65 3.23 -3.52
N LYS A 104 -12.76 1.96 -3.15
CA LYS A 104 -14.05 1.31 -2.81
C LYS A 104 -14.75 1.96 -1.61
N GLN A 105 -13.97 2.55 -0.70
CA GLN A 105 -14.48 3.29 0.47
C GLN A 105 -14.76 4.76 0.17
N GLY A 106 -14.67 5.21 -1.09
CA GLY A 106 -14.91 6.61 -1.49
C GLY A 106 -13.81 7.59 -1.05
N ARG A 107 -12.63 7.09 -0.66
CA ARG A 107 -11.47 7.91 -0.25
C ARG A 107 -10.54 8.14 -1.43
N PHE A 108 -11.03 8.90 -2.40
CA PHE A 108 -10.33 9.14 -3.66
C PHE A 108 -9.01 9.90 -3.47
N ALA A 109 -8.94 10.90 -2.56
CA ALA A 109 -7.67 11.59 -2.26
C ALA A 109 -6.56 10.64 -1.76
N GLN A 110 -6.89 9.63 -0.96
CA GLN A 110 -5.90 8.65 -0.47
C GLN A 110 -5.45 7.73 -1.60
N SER A 111 -6.39 7.31 -2.46
CA SER A 111 -6.10 6.52 -3.66
C SER A 111 -5.16 7.27 -4.61
N GLY A 112 -5.47 8.55 -4.88
CA GLY A 112 -4.63 9.43 -5.69
C GLY A 112 -3.23 9.63 -5.10
N ARG A 113 -3.12 9.76 -3.77
CA ARG A 113 -1.83 9.88 -3.08
C ARG A 113 -0.97 8.64 -3.28
N ILE A 114 -1.56 7.45 -3.17
CA ILE A 114 -0.83 6.20 -3.37
C ILE A 114 -0.35 6.06 -4.80
N MET A 115 -1.21 6.36 -5.78
CA MET A 115 -0.82 6.34 -7.20
C MET A 115 0.31 7.32 -7.49
N LYS A 116 0.27 8.50 -6.89
CA LYS A 116 1.34 9.50 -7.00
C LYS A 116 2.66 9.00 -6.43
N ILE A 117 2.65 8.40 -5.24
CA ILE A 117 3.85 7.81 -4.62
C ILE A 117 4.44 6.73 -5.53
N ALA A 118 3.61 5.82 -6.05
CA ALA A 118 4.09 4.80 -6.99
C ALA A 118 4.67 5.43 -8.27
N ALA A 119 4.07 6.50 -8.80
CA ALA A 119 4.59 7.23 -9.95
C ALA A 119 5.98 7.84 -9.68
N GLU A 120 6.16 8.48 -8.52
CA GLU A 120 7.44 9.07 -8.10
C GLU A 120 8.54 8.01 -7.98
N GLU A 121 8.21 6.80 -7.51
CA GLU A 121 9.14 5.66 -7.44
C GLU A 121 9.54 5.14 -8.82
N PHE A 122 8.59 5.01 -9.76
CA PHE A 122 8.91 4.65 -11.14
C PHE A 122 9.76 5.72 -11.83
N GLU A 123 9.46 7.01 -11.60
CA GLU A 123 10.25 8.13 -12.10
C GLU A 123 11.69 8.09 -11.58
N ALA A 124 11.87 7.83 -10.27
CA ALA A 124 13.19 7.68 -9.64
C ALA A 124 14.01 6.51 -10.22
N LYS A 125 13.34 5.45 -10.67
CA LYS A 125 13.96 4.28 -11.33
C LYS A 125 14.12 4.45 -12.85
N ALA A 126 13.86 5.65 -13.38
CA ALA A 126 13.87 5.96 -14.81
C ALA A 126 12.87 5.13 -15.66
N ASP A 127 11.86 4.56 -15.02
CA ASP A 127 10.74 3.88 -15.66
C ASP A 127 9.63 4.89 -15.97
N HIS A 128 9.92 5.76 -16.94
CA HIS A 128 9.06 6.90 -17.24
C HIS A 128 7.69 6.50 -17.83
N LEU A 129 7.58 5.34 -18.48
CA LEU A 129 6.31 4.87 -19.05
C LEU A 129 5.34 4.50 -17.93
N ASN A 130 5.77 3.71 -16.95
CA ASN A 130 4.94 3.40 -15.80
C ASN A 130 4.67 4.66 -14.96
N ALA A 131 5.65 5.55 -14.79
CA ALA A 131 5.43 6.81 -14.08
C ALA A 131 4.29 7.64 -14.71
N ILE A 132 4.24 7.76 -16.04
CA ILE A 132 3.18 8.49 -16.75
C ILE A 132 1.80 7.90 -16.44
N ASP A 133 1.63 6.58 -16.56
CA ASP A 133 0.35 5.92 -16.30
C ASP A 133 -0.13 6.10 -14.86
N PHE A 134 0.79 6.06 -13.90
CA PHE A 134 0.46 6.22 -12.49
C PHE A 134 0.18 7.69 -12.12
N TYR A 135 0.88 8.66 -12.71
CA TYR A 135 0.54 10.09 -12.54
C TYR A 135 -0.82 10.43 -13.16
N GLN A 136 -1.17 9.83 -14.30
CA GLN A 136 -2.48 9.96 -14.89
C GLN A 136 -3.57 9.42 -13.95
N LYS A 137 -3.43 8.18 -13.47
CA LYS A 137 -4.37 7.59 -12.50
C LYS A 137 -4.49 8.41 -11.22
N ALA A 138 -3.38 8.95 -10.72
CA ALA A 138 -3.40 9.83 -9.56
C ALA A 138 -4.26 11.07 -9.81
N ALA A 139 -4.10 11.73 -10.97
CA ALA A 139 -4.91 12.87 -11.36
C ALA A 139 -6.40 12.52 -11.46
N GLU A 140 -6.73 11.39 -12.11
CA GLU A 140 -8.11 10.90 -12.24
C GLU A 140 -8.77 10.68 -10.88
N PHE A 141 -8.07 10.07 -9.91
CA PHE A 141 -8.61 9.92 -8.55
C PHE A 141 -8.80 11.26 -7.84
N TYR A 142 -7.86 12.20 -8.00
CA TYR A 142 -8.02 13.52 -7.39
C TYR A 142 -9.15 14.35 -8.00
N GLU A 143 -9.58 14.07 -9.24
CA GLU A 143 -10.76 14.70 -9.84
C GLU A 143 -12.07 14.25 -9.23
N LEU A 144 -12.11 13.01 -8.75
CA LEU A 144 -13.28 12.45 -8.05
C LEU A 144 -13.40 12.96 -6.61
N ASP A 145 -12.36 13.59 -6.08
CA ASP A 145 -12.31 14.09 -4.70
C ASP A 145 -12.63 15.59 -4.63
N GLU A 146 -13.55 15.98 -3.74
CA GLU A 146 -13.98 17.37 -3.55
C GLU A 146 -12.81 18.32 -3.24
N PHE A 147 -11.79 17.83 -2.54
CA PHE A 147 -10.61 18.60 -2.15
C PHE A 147 -9.36 18.25 -2.96
N GLY A 148 -9.50 17.40 -3.99
CA GLY A 148 -8.37 16.89 -4.76
C GLY A 148 -7.81 17.85 -5.81
N LYS A 149 -8.50 18.95 -6.13
CA LYS A 149 -8.17 19.85 -7.26
C LYS A 149 -6.70 20.28 -7.33
N VAL A 150 -6.09 20.66 -6.20
CA VAL A 150 -4.69 21.10 -6.16
C VAL A 150 -3.73 19.94 -6.42
N ALA A 151 -3.93 18.82 -5.72
CA ALA A 151 -3.08 17.63 -5.87
C ALA A 151 -3.23 17.00 -7.27
N GLY A 152 -4.46 16.98 -7.80
CA GLY A 152 -4.75 16.57 -9.18
C GLY A 152 -4.05 17.45 -10.20
N SER A 153 -4.07 18.77 -10.02
CA SER A 153 -3.33 19.69 -10.90
C SER A 153 -1.82 19.39 -10.91
N GLN A 154 -1.22 19.15 -9.74
CA GLN A 154 0.20 18.76 -9.65
C GLN A 154 0.49 17.43 -10.37
N ALA A 155 -0.37 16.42 -10.18
CA ALA A 155 -0.23 15.14 -10.85
C ALA A 155 -0.35 15.27 -12.38
N ARG A 156 -1.32 16.06 -12.87
CA ARG A 156 -1.47 16.33 -14.31
C ARG A 156 -0.28 17.07 -14.91
N LEU A 157 0.31 18.02 -14.19
CA LEU A 157 1.50 18.73 -14.65
C LEU A 157 2.68 17.75 -14.82
N LYS A 158 2.88 16.84 -13.86
CA LYS A 158 3.90 15.79 -13.94
C LYS A 158 3.64 14.81 -15.08
N TYR A 159 2.40 14.36 -15.23
CA TYR A 159 1.97 13.56 -16.37
C TYR A 159 2.31 14.26 -17.71
N ALA A 160 1.92 15.54 -17.87
CA ALA A 160 2.14 16.28 -19.10
C ALA A 160 3.63 16.53 -19.38
N GLU A 161 4.42 16.84 -18.35
CA GLU A 161 5.87 16.98 -18.44
C GLU A 161 6.51 15.71 -19.00
N LEU A 162 6.28 14.56 -18.35
CA LEU A 162 6.86 13.28 -18.75
C LEU A 162 6.31 12.81 -20.11
N ALA A 163 5.01 12.91 -20.33
CA ALA A 163 4.40 12.51 -21.60
C ALA A 163 4.94 13.35 -22.78
N SER A 164 5.20 14.64 -22.58
CA SER A 164 5.80 15.49 -23.62
C SER A 164 7.26 15.11 -23.93
N GLN A 165 8.03 14.76 -22.90
CA GLN A 165 9.44 14.37 -23.04
C GLN A 165 9.59 12.97 -23.67
N TYR A 166 8.62 12.08 -23.45
CA TYR A 166 8.66 10.68 -23.88
C TYR A 166 7.56 10.31 -24.88
N ALA A 167 6.97 11.30 -25.56
CA ALA A 167 5.76 11.17 -26.40
C ALA A 167 5.85 10.05 -27.45
N GLU A 168 6.98 9.90 -28.14
CA GLU A 168 7.18 8.86 -29.15
C GLU A 168 7.11 7.45 -28.53
N LYS A 169 7.72 7.26 -27.37
CA LYS A 169 7.72 5.96 -26.67
C LYS A 169 6.36 5.66 -26.03
N TYR A 170 5.67 6.68 -25.56
CA TYR A 170 4.35 6.55 -24.92
C TYR A 170 3.27 6.18 -25.95
N THR A 171 3.28 6.81 -27.12
CA THR A 171 2.34 6.50 -28.21
C THR A 171 2.54 5.07 -28.76
N ASP A 172 3.78 4.60 -28.86
CA ASP A 172 4.08 3.22 -29.20
C ASP A 172 3.58 2.22 -28.13
N ALA A 173 3.79 2.52 -26.85
CA ALA A 173 3.31 1.68 -25.75
C ALA A 173 1.77 1.54 -25.73
N ILE A 174 1.03 2.65 -25.88
CA ILE A 174 -0.44 2.62 -25.96
C ILE A 174 -0.91 1.79 -27.15
N ARG A 175 -0.27 1.94 -28.32
CA ARG A 175 -0.66 1.22 -29.54
C ARG A 175 -0.44 -0.29 -29.40
N VAL A 176 0.62 -0.72 -28.72
CA VAL A 176 0.89 -2.14 -28.48
C VAL A 176 -0.02 -2.71 -27.38
N GLY A 177 -0.29 -1.96 -26.31
CA GLY A 177 -1.15 -2.39 -25.20
C GLY A 177 -2.66 -2.39 -25.51
N GLY A 178 -3.10 -1.64 -26.52
CA GLY A 178 -4.49 -1.61 -26.99
C GLY A 178 -4.83 -2.62 -28.11
N ALA A 179 -3.89 -3.51 -28.44
CA ALA A 179 -4.04 -4.51 -29.50
C ALA A 179 -4.12 -5.94 -28.92
N THR A 180 -5.09 -6.20 -28.05
CA THR A 180 -5.58 -7.55 -27.67
C THR A 180 -7.02 -7.44 -27.20
#